data_AF-A0A7C7D2C2-F1
#
_entry.id   AF-A0A7C7D2C2-F1
#
_cell.length_a   1.000
_cell.length_b   1.000
_cell.length_c   1.000
_cell.angle_alpha   90.00
_cell.angle_beta   90.00
_cell.angle_gamma   90.00
#
_symmetry.space_group_name_H-M   'P 1'
#
loop_
_entity.id
_entity.type
_entity.pdbx_description
1 polymer ?
#
loop_
_entity_poly.entity_id
_entity_poly.type
_entity_poly.pdbx_seq_one_letter_code
_entity_poly.pdbx_strand_id
1 'polypeptide(L)'
;MTPNNKSSQKEEVANAVSYLTEGFRKLASQYNSDFLRELCRQDQYLSKKVADYTTRCYEELERNLQDKEMPDPSSYFTKTGYVMQAGKTKNRKLISKVKSDFLYNSRKLFLDFQETSLLLQRDILKDGYEWVFSETRKIIEESPEYIKVFYSQDELVSMPGDKVSVKIFKFRKRTWASLTGKPIAVKIPLRELIAYHLPGKLRLALYVLLKTYGKSGFKQISGLQAMFYYMKKSFVTIEESLIRGDFSHELLQKEKRNALNLIAIGQKESSNGRTNSADDELTSNSEDKSLPDEAAESALANEVSDHKEQYNDLDKIKLPIEESAIIGRSLKNTIGLISEDIGRADIIGLMRRRKQMQINSGEKLHKKIAEIPDNWYRNQTLFLSAALMDLLLQSAQNQLGIIVQKVMSKLRDTFNQNVLENLERDHNKLKEFAEKISVDPFAEFI
;
A
#
# COMPACT_ATOMS: atom_id res chain seq x y z
N MET A 1 -14.60 -56.91 -33.54
CA MET A 1 -13.89 -56.40 -32.35
C MET A 1 -12.98 -55.25 -32.80
N THR A 2 -13.49 -54.03 -32.79
CA THR A 2 -12.68 -52.83 -33.07
C THR A 2 -11.91 -52.45 -31.81
N PRO A 3 -10.56 -52.37 -31.85
CA PRO A 3 -9.77 -52.01 -30.68
C PRO A 3 -10.15 -50.61 -30.18
N ASN A 4 -10.13 -50.46 -28.87
CA ASN A 4 -10.57 -49.29 -28.11
C ASN A 4 -9.61 -48.09 -28.28
N ASN A 5 -9.41 -47.64 -29.52
CA ASN A 5 -8.43 -46.62 -29.92
C ASN A 5 -8.90 -45.18 -29.63
N LYS A 6 -10.00 -45.02 -28.87
CA LYS A 6 -10.52 -43.70 -28.45
C LYS A 6 -9.69 -43.07 -27.32
N SER A 7 -8.89 -43.84 -26.57
CA SER A 7 -8.09 -43.30 -25.46
C SER A 7 -6.88 -42.48 -25.93
N SER A 8 -6.18 -42.95 -26.96
CA SER A 8 -4.93 -42.33 -27.47
C SER A 8 -5.12 -40.90 -28.03
N GLN A 9 -6.32 -40.56 -28.52
CA GLN A 9 -6.58 -39.28 -29.20
C GLN A 9 -6.67 -38.10 -28.23
N LYS A 10 -7.25 -38.32 -27.04
CA LYS A 10 -7.31 -37.32 -25.98
C LYS A 10 -5.97 -37.16 -25.25
N GLU A 11 -5.07 -38.11 -25.45
CA GLU A 11 -3.78 -38.17 -24.77
C GLU A 11 -2.82 -37.09 -25.26
N GLU A 12 -2.65 -36.88 -26.58
CA GLU A 12 -1.76 -35.82 -27.11
C GLU A 12 -2.22 -34.42 -26.67
N VAL A 13 -3.53 -34.15 -26.70
CA VAL A 13 -4.10 -32.87 -26.26
C VAL A 13 -3.94 -32.71 -24.74
N ALA A 14 -4.24 -33.75 -23.96
CA ALA A 14 -4.05 -33.72 -22.52
C ALA A 14 -2.58 -33.50 -22.13
N ASN A 15 -1.64 -34.13 -22.85
CA ASN A 15 -0.20 -33.95 -22.64
C ASN A 15 0.24 -32.52 -22.95
N ALA A 16 -0.24 -31.93 -24.05
CA ALA A 16 0.03 -30.54 -24.39
C ALA A 16 -0.54 -29.56 -23.35
N VAL A 17 -1.79 -29.78 -22.92
CA VAL A 17 -2.43 -28.97 -21.88
C VAL A 17 -1.71 -29.10 -20.54
N SER A 18 -1.28 -30.31 -20.18
CA SER A 18 -0.50 -30.59 -18.95
C SER A 18 0.84 -29.87 -18.97
N TYR A 19 1.58 -29.97 -20.08
CA TYR A 19 2.85 -29.24 -20.27
C TYR A 19 2.68 -27.72 -20.10
N LEU A 20 1.66 -27.14 -20.74
CA LEU A 20 1.36 -25.70 -20.61
C LEU A 20 0.95 -25.33 -19.19
N THR A 21 0.15 -26.18 -18.54
CA THR A 21 -0.29 -25.97 -17.15
C THR A 21 0.91 -25.89 -16.22
N GLU A 22 1.87 -26.81 -16.37
CA GLU A 22 3.07 -26.83 -15.55
C GLU A 22 3.99 -25.63 -15.84
N GLY A 23 4.23 -25.31 -17.12
CA GLY A 23 5.02 -24.14 -17.50
C GLY A 23 4.43 -22.83 -16.97
N PHE A 24 3.11 -22.67 -17.06
CA PHE A 24 2.40 -21.49 -16.55
C PHE A 24 2.37 -21.42 -15.02
N ARG A 25 2.20 -22.56 -14.35
CA ARG A 25 2.29 -22.65 -12.90
C ARG A 25 3.67 -22.22 -12.41
N LYS A 26 4.72 -22.71 -13.05
CA LYS A 26 6.11 -22.34 -12.75
C LYS A 26 6.35 -20.85 -12.99
N LEU A 27 5.94 -20.32 -14.14
CA LEU A 27 6.08 -18.90 -14.47
C LEU A 27 5.39 -18.01 -13.42
N ALA A 28 4.13 -18.29 -13.08
CA ALA A 28 3.41 -17.53 -12.08
C ALA A 28 4.04 -17.64 -10.69
N SER A 29 4.46 -18.85 -10.29
CA SER A 29 5.09 -19.08 -9.00
C SER A 29 6.41 -18.32 -8.86
N GLN A 30 7.27 -18.37 -9.88
CA GLN A 30 8.56 -17.68 -9.89
C GLN A 30 8.39 -16.17 -9.93
N TYR A 31 7.46 -15.65 -10.75
CA TYR A 31 7.17 -14.22 -10.75
C TYR A 31 6.74 -13.72 -9.37
N ASN A 32 5.86 -14.48 -8.71
CA ASN A 32 5.36 -14.14 -7.39
C ASN A 32 6.46 -14.23 -6.31
N SER A 33 7.32 -15.24 -6.36
CA SER A 33 8.37 -15.44 -5.35
C SER A 33 9.52 -14.46 -5.50
N ASP A 34 9.92 -14.16 -6.73
CA ASP A 34 11.18 -13.47 -7.00
C ASP A 34 10.99 -11.96 -7.16
N PHE A 35 9.84 -11.53 -7.68
CA PHE A 35 9.56 -10.11 -7.94
C PHE A 35 8.50 -9.55 -6.99
N LEU A 36 7.26 -10.07 -6.99
CA LEU A 36 6.18 -9.48 -6.18
C LEU A 36 6.46 -9.55 -4.68
N ARG A 37 7.01 -10.67 -4.21
CA ARG A 37 7.36 -10.83 -2.78
C ARG A 37 8.42 -9.81 -2.38
N GLU A 38 9.40 -9.56 -3.23
CA GLU A 38 10.45 -8.60 -2.94
C GLU A 38 9.91 -7.16 -2.91
N LEU A 39 9.04 -6.79 -3.86
CA LEU A 39 8.33 -5.51 -3.83
C LEU A 39 7.54 -5.31 -2.52
N CYS A 40 6.74 -6.31 -2.14
CA CYS A 40 5.97 -6.29 -0.91
C CYS A 40 6.87 -6.24 0.34
N ARG A 41 8.06 -6.85 0.30
CA ARG A 41 9.04 -6.82 1.39
C ARG A 41 9.55 -5.40 1.63
N GLN A 42 9.86 -4.66 0.56
CA GLN A 42 10.30 -3.27 0.66
C GLN A 42 9.20 -2.38 1.26
N ASP A 43 7.97 -2.55 0.80
CA ASP A 43 6.81 -1.84 1.33
C ASP A 43 6.58 -2.15 2.82
N GLN A 44 6.61 -3.43 3.20
CA GLN A 44 6.45 -3.84 4.60
C GLN A 44 7.57 -3.35 5.50
N TYR A 45 8.81 -3.28 4.98
CA TYR A 45 9.95 -2.75 5.73
C TYR A 45 9.72 -1.30 6.16
N LEU A 46 9.27 -0.44 5.23
CA LEU A 46 8.96 0.95 5.53
C LEU A 46 7.88 1.05 6.62
N SER A 47 6.75 0.39 6.44
CA SER A 47 5.65 0.42 7.42
C SER A 47 6.06 -0.13 8.79
N LYS A 48 6.85 -1.21 8.83
CA LYS A 48 7.37 -1.77 10.08
C LYS A 48 8.27 -0.78 10.80
N LYS A 49 9.21 -0.14 10.09
CA LYS A 49 10.09 0.87 10.69
C LYS A 49 9.32 2.07 11.23
N VAL A 50 8.31 2.54 10.51
CA VAL A 50 7.44 3.61 10.99
C VAL A 50 6.66 3.18 12.25
N ALA A 51 6.13 1.96 12.27
CA ALA A 51 5.43 1.42 13.45
C ALA A 51 6.38 1.27 14.65
N ASP A 52 7.61 0.80 14.44
CA ASP A 52 8.64 0.69 15.47
C ASP A 52 8.98 2.07 16.06
N TYR A 53 9.16 3.09 15.23
CA TYR A 53 9.42 4.45 15.69
C TYR A 53 8.24 5.04 16.46
N THR A 54 7.04 4.87 15.94
CA THR A 54 5.80 5.30 16.61
C THR A 54 5.71 4.68 18.00
N THR A 55 5.92 3.36 18.09
CA THR A 55 5.90 2.60 19.35
C THR A 55 6.94 3.13 20.35
N ARG A 56 8.19 3.32 19.90
CA ARG A 56 9.27 3.86 20.74
C ARG A 56 8.97 5.25 21.27
N CYS A 57 8.35 6.12 20.47
CA CYS A 57 7.98 7.46 20.91
C CYS A 57 6.95 7.43 22.05
N TYR A 58 5.93 6.58 21.94
CA TYR A 58 4.96 6.41 23.03
C TYR A 58 5.57 5.77 24.27
N GLU A 59 6.48 4.81 24.12
CA GLU A 59 7.20 4.19 25.25
C GLU A 59 8.15 5.16 25.95
N GLU A 60 8.82 6.07 25.21
CA GLU A 60 9.62 7.13 25.80
C GLU A 60 8.74 8.10 26.59
N LEU A 61 7.58 8.49 26.06
CA LEU A 61 6.61 9.31 26.80
C LEU A 61 6.14 8.59 28.07
N GLU A 62 5.75 7.32 27.97
CA GLU A 62 5.27 6.54 29.10
C GLU A 62 6.31 6.46 30.21
N ARG A 63 7.55 6.09 29.88
CA ARG A 63 8.65 5.99 30.84
C ARG A 63 8.94 7.31 31.55
N ASN A 64 9.02 8.41 30.82
CA ASN A 64 9.32 9.72 31.38
C ASN A 64 8.14 10.38 32.13
N LEU A 65 6.95 9.79 32.05
CA LEU A 65 5.74 10.23 32.76
C LEU A 65 5.40 9.33 33.95
N GLN A 66 5.80 8.05 33.95
CA GLN A 66 5.62 7.12 35.09
C GLN A 66 6.36 7.58 36.35
N ASP A 67 7.56 8.16 36.20
CA ASP A 67 8.40 8.58 37.33
C ASP A 67 7.96 9.91 37.96
N LYS A 68 6.87 10.52 37.49
CA LYS A 68 6.36 11.77 38.04
C LYS A 68 5.17 11.44 38.94
N GLU A 69 5.39 11.52 40.25
CA GLU A 69 4.31 11.47 41.25
C GLU A 69 3.16 12.36 40.78
N MET A 70 1.94 11.79 40.77
CA MET A 70 0.73 12.54 40.47
C MET A 70 0.73 13.77 41.39
N PRO A 71 0.69 15.00 40.85
CA PRO A 71 0.67 16.19 41.69
C PRO A 71 -0.56 16.08 42.59
N ASP A 72 -0.32 16.14 43.91
CA ASP A 72 -1.36 15.97 44.92
C ASP A 72 -2.56 16.88 44.58
N PRO A 73 -3.76 16.33 44.32
CA PRO A 73 -4.93 17.11 43.93
C PRO A 73 -5.36 18.11 45.02
N SER A 74 -4.97 17.89 46.28
CA SER A 74 -5.18 18.85 47.38
C SER A 74 -4.28 20.08 47.29
N SER A 75 -3.18 19.99 46.53
CA SER A 75 -2.24 21.10 46.40
C SER A 75 -2.86 22.28 45.66
N TYR A 76 -3.92 22.12 44.86
CA TYR A 76 -4.46 23.07 43.86
C TYR A 76 -4.80 24.50 44.33
N PHE A 77 -4.96 24.77 45.63
CA PHE A 77 -5.51 26.06 46.09
C PHE A 77 -4.61 26.99 46.91
N THR A 78 -3.48 26.55 47.47
CA THR A 78 -2.83 27.38 48.53
C THR A 78 -1.40 27.87 48.23
N LYS A 79 -0.76 27.43 47.14
CA LYS A 79 0.60 27.87 46.74
C LYS A 79 0.90 27.72 45.24
N THR A 80 -0.16 27.76 44.41
CA THR A 80 -0.33 26.89 43.23
C THR A 80 -0.03 27.43 41.84
N GLY A 81 0.19 28.73 41.68
CA GLY A 81 0.59 29.26 40.38
C GLY A 81 1.97 28.73 39.93
N TYR A 82 2.92 28.63 40.86
CA TYR A 82 4.33 28.36 40.55
C TYR A 82 4.67 26.88 40.32
N VAL A 83 4.13 25.96 41.13
CA VAL A 83 4.37 24.51 40.96
C VAL A 83 3.71 23.99 39.68
N MET A 84 2.49 24.47 39.37
CA MET A 84 1.84 24.18 38.09
C MET A 84 2.66 24.71 36.90
N GLN A 85 3.27 25.89 36.99
CA GLN A 85 4.11 26.41 35.91
C GLN A 85 5.42 25.62 35.73
N ALA A 86 6.09 25.21 36.81
CA ALA A 86 7.34 24.45 36.74
C ALA A 86 7.13 23.05 36.12
N GLY A 87 6.08 22.32 36.52
CA GLY A 87 5.71 21.03 35.91
C GLY A 87 5.34 21.15 34.44
N LYS A 88 4.59 22.20 34.07
CA LYS A 88 4.23 22.52 32.67
C LYS A 88 5.47 22.69 31.79
N THR A 89 6.52 23.37 32.26
CA THR A 89 7.73 23.57 31.45
C THR A 89 8.53 22.29 31.22
N LYS A 90 8.64 21.40 32.21
CA LYS A 90 9.36 20.11 32.06
C LYS A 90 8.62 19.16 31.11
N ASN A 91 7.30 19.06 31.25
CA ASN A 91 6.46 18.21 30.39
C ASN A 91 6.46 18.69 28.93
N ARG A 92 6.37 20.00 28.70
CA ARG A 92 6.48 20.58 27.35
C ARG A 92 7.84 20.31 26.70
N LYS A 93 8.94 20.45 27.46
CA LYS A 93 10.29 20.13 26.97
C LYS A 93 10.40 18.65 26.57
N LEU A 94 9.85 17.74 27.37
CA LEU A 94 9.81 16.31 27.06
C LEU A 94 9.03 16.03 25.76
N ILE A 95 7.81 16.55 25.63
CA ILE A 95 6.99 16.35 24.42
C ILE A 95 7.69 16.93 23.20
N SER A 96 8.23 18.15 23.32
CA SER A 96 8.96 18.79 22.24
C SER A 96 10.18 17.98 21.80
N LYS A 97 10.88 17.33 22.75
CA LYS A 97 12.00 16.43 22.46
C LYS A 97 11.52 15.19 21.71
N VAL A 98 10.56 14.44 22.26
CA VAL A 98 10.02 13.22 21.62
C VAL A 98 9.46 13.51 20.23
N LYS A 99 8.73 14.61 20.07
CA LYS A 99 8.20 15.07 18.78
C LYS A 99 9.33 15.39 17.78
N SER A 100 10.39 16.07 18.23
CA SER A 100 11.54 16.37 17.37
C SER A 100 12.26 15.09 16.93
N ASP A 101 12.45 14.15 17.85
CA ASP A 101 13.09 12.86 17.58
C ASP A 101 12.24 12.02 16.61
N PHE A 102 10.91 12.00 16.79
CA PHE A 102 9.97 11.35 15.86
C PHE A 102 10.08 11.93 14.45
N LEU A 103 10.00 13.26 14.31
CA LEU A 103 10.05 13.95 13.02
C LEU A 103 11.40 13.74 12.33
N TYR A 104 12.50 13.80 13.09
CA TYR A 104 13.85 13.55 12.57
C TYR A 104 13.99 12.12 12.01
N ASN A 105 13.60 11.11 12.80
CA ASN A 105 13.71 9.71 12.41
C ASN A 105 12.78 9.37 11.23
N SER A 106 11.56 9.91 11.22
CA SER A 106 10.61 9.72 10.12
C SER A 106 11.14 10.31 8.82
N ARG A 107 11.70 11.53 8.87
CA ARG A 107 12.32 12.16 7.70
C ARG A 107 13.51 11.34 7.19
N LYS A 108 14.40 10.92 8.09
CA LYS A 108 15.56 10.11 7.71
C LYS A 108 15.12 8.82 7.02
N LEU A 109 14.14 8.12 7.60
CA LEU A 109 13.60 6.90 7.02
C LEU A 109 13.02 7.12 5.62
N PHE A 110 12.30 8.22 5.39
CA PHE A 110 11.72 8.53 4.08
C PHE A 110 12.78 8.88 3.04
N LEU A 111 13.83 9.62 3.43
CA LEU A 111 14.98 9.89 2.56
C LEU A 111 15.71 8.59 2.20
N ASP A 112 16.02 7.76 3.20
CA ASP A 112 16.68 6.48 3.00
C ASP A 112 15.83 5.57 2.07
N PHE A 113 14.50 5.52 2.27
CA PHE A 113 13.58 4.77 1.42
C PHE A 113 13.54 5.31 -0.02
N GLN A 114 13.48 6.63 -0.20
CA GLN A 114 13.47 7.27 -1.50
C GLN A 114 14.77 7.02 -2.28
N GLU A 115 15.92 7.09 -1.60
CA GLU A 115 17.25 6.93 -2.21
C GLU A 115 17.61 5.46 -2.48
N THR A 116 17.08 4.51 -1.72
CA THR A 116 17.47 3.09 -1.83
C THR A 116 16.33 2.20 -2.28
N SER A 117 15.32 2.00 -1.43
CA SER A 117 14.21 1.07 -1.66
C SER A 117 13.38 1.43 -2.89
N LEU A 118 13.12 2.72 -3.15
CA LEU A 118 12.28 3.13 -4.28
C LEU A 118 12.97 2.88 -5.64
N LEU A 119 14.28 3.13 -5.72
CA LEU A 119 15.08 2.77 -6.89
C LEU A 119 15.10 1.26 -7.10
N LEU A 120 15.30 0.49 -6.03
CA LEU A 120 15.27 -0.96 -6.08
C LEU A 120 13.90 -1.50 -6.54
N GLN A 121 12.80 -0.94 -6.05
CA GLN A 121 11.45 -1.32 -6.47
C GLN A 121 11.22 -1.03 -7.96
N ARG A 122 11.70 0.11 -8.48
CA ARG A 122 11.65 0.41 -9.92
C ARG A 122 12.39 -0.66 -10.73
N ASP A 123 13.59 -1.02 -10.30
CA ASP A 123 14.42 -1.99 -11.00
C ASP A 123 13.80 -3.39 -10.96
N ILE A 124 13.25 -3.81 -9.82
CA ILE A 124 12.50 -5.07 -9.69
C ILE A 124 11.27 -5.09 -10.60
N LEU A 125 10.50 -4.00 -10.68
CA LEU A 125 9.35 -3.91 -11.58
C LEU A 125 9.78 -4.05 -13.04
N LYS A 126 10.91 -3.43 -13.40
CA LYS A 126 11.48 -3.48 -14.74
C LYS A 126 11.95 -4.89 -15.10
N ASP A 127 12.81 -5.46 -14.28
CA ASP A 127 13.34 -6.81 -14.45
C ASP A 127 12.20 -7.83 -14.47
N GLY A 128 11.18 -7.64 -13.63
CA GLY A 128 10.01 -8.51 -13.53
C GLY A 128 9.21 -8.57 -14.83
N TYR A 129 8.87 -7.43 -15.44
CA TYR A 129 8.11 -7.47 -16.71
C TYR A 129 8.96 -8.04 -17.86
N GLU A 130 10.25 -7.72 -17.91
CA GLU A 130 11.18 -8.21 -18.94
C GLU A 130 11.35 -9.72 -18.84
N TRP A 131 11.51 -10.22 -17.61
CA TRP A 131 11.58 -11.64 -17.30
C TRP A 131 10.32 -12.36 -17.74
N VAL A 132 9.13 -11.86 -17.41
CA VAL A 132 7.85 -12.47 -17.83
C VAL A 132 7.78 -12.57 -19.36
N PHE A 133 8.16 -11.53 -20.09
CA PHE A 133 8.16 -11.56 -21.56
C PHE A 133 9.22 -12.48 -22.16
N SER A 134 10.38 -12.59 -21.52
CA SER A 134 11.43 -13.54 -21.90
C SER A 134 10.93 -14.98 -21.71
N GLU A 135 10.42 -15.30 -20.52
CA GLU A 135 9.97 -16.66 -20.19
C GLU A 135 8.76 -17.09 -21.03
N THR A 136 7.87 -16.16 -21.35
CA THR A 136 6.76 -16.38 -22.28
C THR A 136 7.25 -16.76 -23.67
N ARG A 137 8.31 -16.11 -24.17
CA ARG A 137 8.92 -16.44 -25.47
C ARG A 137 9.54 -17.83 -25.44
N LYS A 138 10.26 -18.19 -24.38
CA LYS A 138 10.82 -19.53 -24.21
C LYS A 138 9.73 -20.60 -24.23
N ILE A 139 8.62 -20.42 -23.49
CA ILE A 139 7.50 -21.38 -23.51
C ILE A 139 6.95 -21.55 -24.92
N ILE A 140 6.83 -20.48 -25.71
CA ILE A 140 6.39 -20.55 -27.12
C ILE A 140 7.41 -21.31 -27.98
N GLU A 141 8.70 -21.01 -27.84
CA GLU A 141 9.78 -21.60 -28.63
C GLU A 141 9.98 -23.10 -28.34
N GLU A 142 9.93 -23.48 -27.06
CA GLU A 142 10.06 -24.86 -26.58
C GLU A 142 8.82 -25.72 -26.89
N SER A 143 7.66 -25.08 -27.10
CA SER A 143 6.44 -25.79 -27.47
C SER A 143 6.56 -26.48 -28.83
N PRO A 144 5.95 -27.68 -29.00
CA PRO A 144 6.02 -28.41 -30.26
C PRO A 144 5.33 -27.62 -31.38
N GLU A 145 5.91 -27.69 -32.58
CA GLU A 145 5.40 -26.93 -33.73
C GLU A 145 3.98 -27.36 -34.09
N TYR A 146 3.72 -28.68 -34.07
CA TYR A 146 2.40 -29.27 -34.34
C TYR A 146 2.04 -30.35 -33.33
N ILE A 147 0.74 -30.52 -33.09
CA ILE A 147 0.15 -31.70 -32.44
C ILE A 147 -0.81 -32.39 -33.41
N LYS A 148 -0.99 -33.71 -33.30
CA LYS A 148 -1.93 -34.47 -34.14
C LYS A 148 -3.21 -34.70 -33.35
N VAL A 149 -4.27 -34.02 -33.77
CA VAL A 149 -5.60 -34.24 -33.21
C VAL A 149 -6.38 -35.15 -34.15
N PHE A 150 -6.96 -36.19 -33.58
CA PHE A 150 -7.82 -37.10 -34.30
C PHE A 150 -9.27 -36.74 -34.01
N TYR A 151 -10.06 -36.62 -35.07
CA TYR A 151 -11.48 -36.30 -35.00
C TYR A 151 -12.32 -37.53 -35.37
N SER A 152 -13.40 -37.72 -34.64
CA SER A 152 -14.46 -38.65 -35.01
C SER A 152 -15.28 -38.11 -36.19
N GLN A 153 -15.97 -38.99 -36.91
CA GLN A 153 -16.84 -38.57 -38.02
C GLN A 153 -18.00 -37.68 -37.52
N ASP A 154 -18.48 -37.93 -36.31
CA ASP A 154 -19.58 -37.20 -35.68
C ASP A 154 -19.19 -35.75 -35.34
N GLU A 155 -17.95 -35.51 -34.89
CA GLU A 155 -17.43 -34.16 -34.61
C GLU A 155 -17.27 -33.30 -35.87
N LEU A 156 -17.22 -33.92 -37.05
CA LEU A 156 -17.14 -33.24 -38.34
C LEU A 156 -18.48 -33.09 -39.02
N VAL A 157 -19.59 -33.37 -38.33
CA VAL A 157 -20.90 -32.95 -38.81
C VAL A 157 -20.93 -31.42 -38.85
N SER A 158 -21.40 -30.88 -39.97
CA SER A 158 -21.57 -29.43 -40.14
C SER A 158 -22.72 -28.97 -39.26
N MET A 159 -22.48 -27.98 -38.41
CA MET A 159 -23.52 -27.41 -37.55
C MET A 159 -24.17 -26.19 -38.23
N PRO A 160 -25.45 -25.89 -37.91
CA PRO A 160 -26.05 -24.61 -38.25
C PRO A 160 -25.19 -23.47 -37.65
N GLY A 161 -24.80 -22.49 -38.47
CA GLY A 161 -23.90 -21.39 -38.07
C GLY A 161 -22.43 -21.58 -38.48
N ASP A 162 -22.01 -22.77 -38.91
CA ASP A 162 -20.66 -22.96 -39.45
C ASP A 162 -20.47 -22.11 -40.72
N LYS A 163 -19.31 -21.44 -40.82
CA LYS A 163 -18.92 -20.71 -42.04
C LYS A 163 -18.78 -21.68 -43.21
N VAL A 164 -19.06 -21.23 -44.43
CA VAL A 164 -18.96 -22.05 -45.65
C VAL A 164 -17.60 -22.75 -45.78
N SER A 165 -16.50 -22.06 -45.47
CA SER A 165 -15.16 -22.65 -45.48
C SER A 165 -14.99 -23.82 -44.51
N VAL A 166 -15.64 -23.75 -43.34
CA VAL A 166 -15.63 -24.80 -42.32
C VAL A 166 -16.49 -25.97 -42.75
N LYS A 167 -17.67 -25.71 -43.29
CA LYS A 167 -18.56 -26.74 -43.86
C LYS A 167 -17.85 -27.52 -44.96
N ILE A 168 -17.18 -26.84 -45.89
CA ILE A 168 -16.39 -27.48 -46.96
C ILE A 168 -15.23 -28.29 -46.38
N PHE A 169 -14.50 -27.75 -45.40
CA PHE A 169 -13.41 -28.48 -44.74
C PHE A 169 -13.90 -29.77 -44.07
N LYS A 170 -14.95 -29.66 -43.24
CA LYS A 170 -15.60 -30.77 -42.55
C LYS A 170 -16.12 -31.82 -43.52
N PHE A 171 -16.84 -31.40 -44.57
CA PHE A 171 -17.34 -32.27 -45.64
C PHE A 171 -16.20 -33.05 -46.31
N ARG A 172 -15.15 -32.35 -46.76
CA ARG A 172 -14.00 -32.98 -47.43
C ARG A 172 -13.33 -34.02 -46.54
N LYS A 173 -13.11 -33.69 -45.26
CA LYS A 173 -12.48 -34.60 -44.29
C LYS A 173 -13.34 -35.82 -43.98
N ARG A 174 -14.66 -35.63 -43.85
CA ARG A 174 -15.62 -36.71 -43.64
C ARG A 174 -15.66 -37.67 -44.83
N THR A 175 -15.76 -37.15 -46.06
CA THR A 175 -15.75 -37.99 -47.28
C THR A 175 -14.45 -38.77 -47.40
N TRP A 176 -13.31 -38.13 -47.09
CA TRP A 176 -12.00 -38.80 -47.10
C TRP A 176 -11.93 -39.95 -46.09
N ALA A 177 -12.44 -39.77 -44.88
CA ALA A 177 -12.47 -40.82 -43.87
C ALA A 177 -13.41 -41.96 -44.21
N SER A 178 -14.57 -41.65 -44.81
CA SER A 178 -15.50 -42.66 -45.30
C SER A 178 -14.87 -43.52 -46.39
N LEU A 179 -14.07 -42.91 -47.28
CA LEU A 179 -13.40 -43.62 -48.37
C LEU A 179 -12.23 -44.49 -47.86
N THR A 180 -11.46 -43.98 -46.90
CA THR A 180 -10.21 -44.63 -46.45
C THR A 180 -10.38 -45.53 -45.23
N GLY A 181 -11.48 -45.41 -44.49
CA GLY A 181 -11.69 -46.11 -43.21
C GLY A 181 -10.74 -45.68 -42.08
N LYS A 182 -9.88 -44.68 -42.30
CA LYS A 182 -8.88 -44.21 -41.32
C LYS A 182 -9.42 -43.04 -40.49
N PRO A 183 -9.00 -42.91 -39.22
CA PRO A 183 -9.37 -41.77 -38.39
C PRO A 183 -8.81 -40.47 -38.97
N ILE A 184 -9.51 -39.36 -38.74
CA ILE A 184 -9.19 -38.07 -39.34
C ILE A 184 -8.13 -37.38 -38.49
N ALA A 185 -6.87 -37.57 -38.85
CA ALA A 185 -5.77 -36.83 -38.25
C ALA A 185 -5.65 -35.43 -38.87
N VAL A 186 -5.63 -34.40 -38.02
CA VAL A 186 -5.35 -33.02 -38.38
C VAL A 186 -4.14 -32.54 -37.60
N LYS A 187 -3.15 -31.99 -38.31
CA LYS A 187 -2.01 -31.32 -37.70
C LYS A 187 -2.43 -29.92 -37.28
N ILE A 188 -2.41 -29.64 -35.99
CA ILE A 188 -2.71 -28.31 -35.44
C ILE A 188 -1.39 -27.62 -35.12
N PRO A 189 -1.11 -26.40 -35.64
CA PRO A 189 0.10 -25.67 -35.31
C PRO A 189 0.01 -25.10 -33.88
N LEU A 190 0.41 -25.91 -32.89
CA LEU A 190 0.28 -25.58 -31.47
C LEU A 190 1.11 -24.35 -31.10
N ARG A 191 2.35 -24.27 -31.58
CA ARG A 191 3.22 -23.11 -31.34
C ARG A 191 2.58 -21.80 -31.79
N GLU A 192 1.98 -21.77 -32.98
CA GLU A 192 1.28 -20.58 -33.48
C GLU A 192 0.05 -20.24 -32.63
N LEU A 193 -0.67 -21.26 -32.15
CA LEU A 193 -1.83 -21.08 -31.29
C LEU A 193 -1.46 -20.48 -29.92
N ILE A 194 -0.37 -20.96 -29.32
CA ILE A 194 0.16 -20.40 -28.07
C ILE A 194 0.66 -18.98 -28.31
N ALA A 195 1.46 -18.76 -29.36
CA ALA A 195 1.98 -17.44 -29.72
C ALA A 195 0.86 -16.42 -29.98
N TYR A 196 -0.31 -16.90 -30.42
CA TYR A 196 -1.50 -16.09 -30.62
C TYR A 196 -2.20 -15.73 -29.30
N HIS A 197 -2.51 -16.70 -28.43
CA HIS A 197 -3.31 -16.43 -27.23
C HIS A 197 -2.50 -15.84 -26.07
N LEU A 198 -1.28 -16.36 -25.85
CA LEU A 198 -0.54 -16.14 -24.61
C LEU A 198 -0.05 -14.69 -24.44
N PRO A 199 0.67 -14.06 -25.40
CA PRO A 199 1.25 -12.75 -25.17
C PRO A 199 0.20 -11.66 -24.89
N GLY A 200 -0.93 -11.68 -25.60
CA GLY A 200 -1.98 -10.67 -25.44
C GLY A 200 -2.64 -10.73 -24.06
N LYS A 201 -3.03 -11.93 -23.63
CA LYS A 201 -3.69 -12.13 -22.32
C LYS A 201 -2.73 -11.87 -21.17
N LEU A 202 -1.50 -12.36 -21.27
CA LEU A 202 -0.49 -12.15 -20.24
C LEU A 202 -0.08 -10.68 -20.11
N ARG A 203 0.10 -9.95 -21.21
CA ARG A 203 0.35 -8.51 -21.17
C ARG A 203 -0.79 -7.77 -20.47
N LEU A 204 -2.05 -8.11 -20.77
CA LEU A 204 -3.19 -7.50 -20.11
C LEU A 204 -3.20 -7.80 -18.60
N ALA A 205 -2.97 -9.05 -18.21
CA ALA A 205 -2.89 -9.45 -16.82
C ALA A 205 -1.76 -8.73 -16.07
N LEU A 206 -0.58 -8.64 -16.69
CA LEU A 206 0.57 -7.94 -16.14
C LEU A 206 0.30 -6.44 -16.02
N TYR A 207 -0.34 -5.82 -17.02
CA TYR A 207 -0.76 -4.42 -16.95
C TYR A 207 -1.73 -4.17 -15.78
N VAL A 208 -2.73 -5.04 -15.62
CA VAL A 208 -3.69 -4.95 -14.50
C VAL A 208 -2.98 -5.10 -13.16
N LEU A 209 -2.08 -6.10 -13.04
CA LEU A 209 -1.29 -6.32 -11.84
C LEU A 209 -0.45 -5.11 -11.46
N LEU A 210 0.33 -4.57 -12.40
CA LEU A 210 1.18 -3.40 -12.16
C LEU A 210 0.35 -2.16 -11.81
N LYS A 211 -0.83 -2.00 -12.42
CA LYS A 211 -1.76 -0.92 -12.08
C LYS A 211 -2.33 -1.08 -10.67
N THR A 212 -2.70 -2.29 -10.27
CA THR A 212 -3.19 -2.59 -8.91
C THR A 212 -2.09 -2.34 -7.89
N TYR A 213 -0.87 -2.83 -8.15
CA TYR A 213 0.29 -2.56 -7.31
C TYR A 213 0.57 -1.06 -7.18
N GLY A 214 0.54 -0.31 -8.29
CA GLY A 214 0.71 1.14 -8.25
C GLY A 214 -0.32 1.85 -7.36
N LYS A 215 -1.60 1.45 -7.44
CA LYS A 215 -2.65 1.96 -6.54
C LYS A 215 -2.38 1.60 -5.08
N SER A 216 -1.96 0.36 -4.82
CA SER A 216 -1.60 -0.13 -3.48
C SER A 216 -0.47 0.70 -2.87
N GLY A 217 0.60 0.97 -3.63
CA GLY A 217 1.70 1.82 -3.19
C GLY A 217 1.26 3.24 -2.83
N PHE A 218 0.40 3.89 -3.64
CA PHE A 218 -0.15 5.21 -3.30
C PHE A 218 -0.96 5.21 -2.01
N LYS A 219 -1.81 4.19 -1.83
CA LYS A 219 -2.61 4.04 -0.60
C LYS A 219 -1.71 3.91 0.62
N GLN A 220 -0.64 3.12 0.52
CA GLN A 220 0.29 2.92 1.62
C GLN A 220 0.97 4.24 2.02
N ILE A 221 1.50 5.01 1.06
CA ILE A 221 2.12 6.31 1.36
C ILE A 221 1.10 7.29 1.95
N SER A 222 -0.11 7.33 1.40
CA SER A 222 -1.20 8.18 1.92
C SER A 222 -1.55 7.80 3.36
N GLY A 223 -1.58 6.50 3.68
CA GLY A 223 -1.77 6.01 5.05
C GLY A 223 -0.66 6.45 6.00
N LEU A 224 0.60 6.47 5.53
CA LEU A 224 1.71 7.01 6.31
C LEU A 224 1.59 8.52 6.54
N GLN A 225 1.18 9.30 5.53
CA GLN A 225 0.90 10.73 5.69
C GLN A 225 -0.22 10.99 6.70
N ALA A 226 -1.33 10.24 6.61
CA ALA A 226 -2.43 10.31 7.56
C ALA A 226 -1.96 10.00 8.99
N MET A 227 -1.09 8.99 9.16
CA MET A 227 -0.48 8.68 10.44
C MET A 227 0.42 9.82 10.95
N PHE A 228 1.22 10.47 10.12
CA PHE A 228 2.03 11.61 10.57
C PHE A 228 1.17 12.80 11.02
N TYR A 229 0.11 13.09 10.28
CA TYR A 229 -0.88 14.09 10.69
C TYR A 229 -1.51 13.73 12.04
N TYR A 230 -1.91 12.46 12.20
CA TYR A 230 -2.44 11.96 13.46
C TYR A 230 -1.43 12.09 14.61
N MET A 231 -0.17 11.71 14.40
CA MET A 231 0.88 11.82 15.42
C MET A 231 1.08 13.27 15.87
N LYS A 232 1.02 14.23 14.94
CA LYS A 232 1.04 15.66 15.29
C LYS A 232 -0.14 16.03 16.20
N LYS A 233 -1.37 15.61 15.87
CA LYS A 233 -2.58 15.86 16.68
C LYS A 233 -2.47 15.19 18.05
N SER A 234 -2.05 13.93 18.09
CA SER A 234 -1.82 13.16 19.33
C SER A 234 -0.84 13.87 20.26
N PHE A 235 0.31 14.35 19.77
CA PHE A 235 1.25 15.09 20.62
C PHE A 235 0.64 16.36 21.21
N VAL A 236 -0.21 17.09 20.47
CA VAL A 236 -0.92 18.26 20.98
C VAL A 236 -1.94 17.85 22.04
N THR A 237 -2.73 16.80 21.80
CA THR A 237 -3.71 16.27 22.77
C THR A 237 -3.03 15.87 24.09
N ILE A 238 -1.89 15.17 24.01
CA ILE A 238 -1.12 14.75 25.18
C ILE A 238 -0.54 15.98 25.90
N GLU A 239 -0.02 16.96 25.16
CA GLU A 239 0.50 18.21 25.73
C GLU A 239 -0.57 19.00 26.48
N GLU A 240 -1.73 19.20 25.86
CA GLU A 240 -2.87 19.88 26.47
C GLU A 240 -3.35 19.16 27.72
N SER A 241 -3.41 17.82 27.68
CA SER A 241 -3.85 17.04 28.83
C SER A 241 -2.86 17.11 30.00
N LEU A 242 -1.55 17.12 29.71
CA LEU A 242 -0.52 17.38 30.72
C LEU A 242 -0.58 18.81 31.28
N ILE A 243 -1.02 19.80 30.49
CA ILE A 243 -1.16 21.19 30.95
C ILE A 243 -2.40 21.35 31.85
N ARG A 244 -3.49 20.66 31.52
CA ARG A 244 -4.74 20.66 32.30
C ARG A 244 -4.66 19.81 33.56
N GLY A 245 -3.77 18.82 33.59
CA GLY A 245 -3.63 17.89 34.71
C GLY A 245 -4.61 16.71 34.66
N ASP A 246 -5.28 16.49 33.54
CA ASP A 246 -6.21 15.38 33.24
C ASP A 246 -5.51 14.23 32.46
N PHE A 247 -4.18 14.22 32.42
CA PHE A 247 -3.42 13.16 31.77
C PHE A 247 -3.65 11.79 32.42
N SER A 248 -3.85 10.77 31.58
CA SER A 248 -3.93 9.37 32.00
C SER A 248 -3.08 8.47 31.09
N HIS A 249 -2.57 7.37 31.64
CA HIS A 249 -1.89 6.33 30.83
C HIS A 249 -2.85 5.70 29.81
N GLU A 250 -4.15 5.66 30.11
CA GLU A 250 -5.17 5.18 29.17
C GLU A 250 -5.27 6.07 27.92
N LEU A 251 -5.18 7.40 28.08
CA LEU A 251 -5.13 8.33 26.95
C LEU A 251 -3.90 8.02 26.08
N LEU A 252 -2.72 7.87 26.68
CA LEU A 252 -1.48 7.59 25.95
C LEU A 252 -1.59 6.26 25.16
N GLN A 253 -2.14 5.22 25.77
CA GLN A 253 -2.35 3.92 25.11
C GLN A 253 -3.42 3.99 24.03
N LYS A 254 -4.47 4.79 24.21
CA LYS A 254 -5.50 5.05 23.18
C LYS A 254 -4.87 5.72 21.95
N GLU A 255 -4.11 6.79 22.15
CA GLU A 255 -3.43 7.50 21.07
C GLU A 255 -2.41 6.60 20.35
N LYS A 256 -1.66 5.77 21.09
CA LYS A 256 -0.76 4.76 20.52
C LYS A 256 -1.52 3.77 19.61
N ARG A 257 -2.63 3.20 20.09
CA ARG A 257 -3.43 2.24 19.32
C ARG A 257 -3.99 2.87 18.04
N ASN A 258 -4.51 4.08 18.13
CA ASN A 258 -5.03 4.80 16.97
C ASN A 258 -3.95 5.05 15.91
N ALA A 259 -2.76 5.49 16.33
CA ALA A 259 -1.63 5.70 15.42
C ALA A 259 -1.21 4.40 14.72
N LEU A 260 -1.13 3.28 15.47
CA LEU A 260 -0.81 1.97 14.91
C LEU A 260 -1.93 1.42 14.01
N ASN A 261 -3.20 1.72 14.31
CA ASN A 261 -4.33 1.32 13.48
C ASN A 261 -4.27 2.01 12.11
N LEU A 262 -3.88 3.29 12.03
CA LEU A 262 -3.72 3.98 10.75
C LEU A 262 -2.63 3.32 9.86
N ILE A 263 -1.54 2.84 10.47
CA ILE A 263 -0.52 2.07 9.74
C ILE A 263 -1.10 0.73 9.26
N ALA A 264 -1.85 0.05 10.13
CA ALA A 264 -2.47 -1.23 9.81
C ALA A 264 -3.55 -1.10 8.71
N ILE A 265 -4.35 -0.03 8.70
CA ILE A 265 -5.35 0.26 7.65
C ILE A 265 -4.63 0.43 6.31
N GLY A 266 -3.56 1.23 6.27
CA GLY A 266 -2.74 1.40 5.07
C GLY A 266 -2.18 0.07 4.53
N GLN A 267 -1.87 -0.89 5.40
CA GLN A 267 -1.42 -2.24 5.01
C GLN A 267 -2.56 -3.18 4.62
N LYS A 268 -3.69 -3.15 5.33
CA LYS A 268 -4.85 -4.02 5.10
C LYS A 268 -5.55 -3.69 3.79
N GLU A 269 -5.70 -2.40 3.46
CA GLU A 269 -6.30 -1.98 2.20
C GLU A 269 -5.48 -2.36 0.97
N SER A 270 -4.15 -2.50 1.12
CA SER A 270 -3.29 -3.08 0.10
C SER A 270 -3.55 -4.57 -0.13
N SER A 271 -4.09 -5.28 0.87
CA SER A 271 -4.34 -6.72 0.82
C SER A 271 -5.77 -7.11 0.43
N ASN A 272 -6.75 -6.25 0.71
CA ASN A 272 -8.18 -6.46 0.47
C ASN A 272 -8.65 -5.72 -0.80
N GLY A 273 -7.99 -5.96 -1.93
CA GLY A 273 -8.40 -5.46 -3.25
C GLY A 273 -9.68 -6.13 -3.76
N ARG A 274 -10.69 -6.31 -2.90
CA ARG A 274 -12.02 -6.78 -3.25
C ARG A 274 -12.66 -5.70 -4.10
N THR A 275 -12.29 -5.67 -5.38
CA THR A 275 -13.04 -4.94 -6.40
C THR A 275 -14.37 -5.65 -6.46
N ASN A 276 -15.42 -5.01 -5.96
CA ASN A 276 -16.78 -5.33 -6.36
C ASN A 276 -16.75 -5.41 -7.88
N SER A 277 -16.83 -6.63 -8.41
CA SER A 277 -16.69 -6.89 -9.83
C SER A 277 -17.88 -6.22 -10.51
N ALA A 278 -17.56 -5.27 -11.37
CA ALA A 278 -18.48 -4.58 -12.25
C ALA A 278 -19.09 -5.58 -13.25
N ASP A 279 -20.23 -6.17 -12.87
CA ASP A 279 -21.24 -6.68 -13.80
C ASP A 279 -22.59 -5.96 -13.63
N ASP A 280 -22.71 -4.92 -12.80
CA ASP A 280 -23.93 -4.10 -12.68
C ASP A 280 -23.71 -2.63 -13.05
N GLU A 281 -24.36 -2.28 -14.16
CA GLU A 281 -24.99 -1.02 -14.56
C GLU A 281 -24.24 0.32 -14.49
N LEU A 282 -23.95 0.83 -15.69
CA LEU A 282 -24.03 2.26 -16.00
C LEU A 282 -25.47 2.76 -15.78
N THR A 283 -25.70 3.56 -14.74
CA THR A 283 -26.58 4.73 -14.84
C THR A 283 -26.00 5.89 -14.05
N SER A 284 -25.96 7.03 -14.71
CA SER A 284 -25.56 8.34 -14.22
C SER A 284 -26.50 8.83 -13.12
N ASN A 285 -25.96 9.46 -12.08
CA ASN A 285 -26.28 10.86 -11.80
C ASN A 285 -25.29 11.48 -10.81
N SER A 286 -25.01 12.75 -11.08
CA SER A 286 -24.18 13.69 -10.36
C SER A 286 -24.69 14.00 -8.96
N GLU A 287 -23.78 14.25 -8.02
CA GLU A 287 -23.75 15.54 -7.30
C GLU A 287 -22.41 15.78 -6.57
N ASP A 288 -22.14 17.06 -6.41
CA ASP A 288 -20.92 17.74 -6.05
C ASP A 288 -20.91 18.06 -4.55
N LYS A 289 -19.82 17.77 -3.80
CA LYS A 289 -19.13 18.67 -2.84
C LYS A 289 -18.21 17.99 -1.80
N SER A 290 -17.12 18.72 -1.56
CA SER A 290 -16.30 18.89 -0.34
C SER A 290 -15.41 17.77 0.23
N LEU A 291 -14.09 18.04 0.12
CA LEU A 291 -12.97 17.93 1.09
C LEU A 291 -12.74 16.62 1.92
N PRO A 292 -11.46 16.22 2.13
CA PRO A 292 -11.08 14.90 2.66
C PRO A 292 -11.02 14.77 4.20
N ASP A 293 -11.59 15.68 4.99
CA ASP A 293 -11.46 15.64 6.47
C ASP A 293 -12.55 14.80 7.18
N GLU A 294 -13.74 14.63 6.60
CA GLU A 294 -14.84 13.83 7.21
C GLU A 294 -14.71 12.31 7.01
N ALA A 295 -13.97 11.88 5.98
CA ALA A 295 -13.75 10.45 5.71
C ALA A 295 -12.81 9.81 6.75
N ALA A 296 -11.87 10.58 7.30
CA ALA A 296 -10.97 10.10 8.35
C ALA A 296 -11.68 10.00 9.72
N GLU A 297 -12.60 10.92 10.04
CA GLU A 297 -13.32 10.91 11.33
C GLU A 297 -14.50 9.92 11.34
N SER A 298 -15.20 9.70 10.22
CA SER A 298 -16.30 8.71 10.17
C SER A 298 -15.83 7.24 10.10
N ALA A 299 -14.64 6.97 9.55
CA ALA A 299 -14.04 5.64 9.58
C ALA A 299 -13.54 5.23 10.99
N LEU A 300 -13.22 6.21 11.85
CA LEU A 300 -12.71 6.00 13.20
C LEU A 300 -13.81 5.75 14.25
N ALA A 301 -15.07 6.07 13.95
CA ALA A 301 -16.17 5.98 14.90
C ALA A 301 -16.88 4.61 14.95
N ASN A 302 -16.72 3.75 13.92
CA ASN A 302 -17.54 2.54 13.76
C ASN A 302 -16.84 1.19 14.03
N GLU A 303 -15.54 1.14 14.37
CA GLU A 303 -14.82 -0.13 14.58
C GLU A 303 -13.99 -0.18 15.87
N VAL A 304 -14.60 0.12 17.01
CA VAL A 304 -13.96 -0.12 18.33
C VAL A 304 -14.89 -0.94 19.23
N SER A 305 -15.12 -2.21 18.84
CA SER A 305 -15.57 -3.25 19.78
C SER A 305 -15.31 -4.66 19.23
N ASP A 306 -14.04 -4.97 18.93
CA ASP A 306 -13.44 -6.28 19.18
C ASP A 306 -12.03 -6.27 18.58
N HIS A 307 -11.05 -6.77 19.33
CA HIS A 307 -9.73 -7.29 18.91
C HIS A 307 -8.67 -7.04 19.99
N LYS A 308 -8.77 -7.81 21.08
CA LYS A 308 -7.63 -8.14 21.95
C LYS A 308 -7.29 -9.60 21.67
N GLU A 309 -6.34 -9.83 20.76
CA GLU A 309 -5.50 -11.05 20.58
C GLU A 309 -5.08 -11.15 19.12
N GLN A 310 -4.09 -10.34 18.69
CA GLN A 310 -3.52 -10.48 17.35
C GLN A 310 -2.13 -9.85 17.20
N TYR A 311 -1.17 -10.26 18.04
CA TYR A 311 0.24 -9.96 17.78
C TYR A 311 1.11 -11.13 18.24
N ASN A 312 1.24 -12.16 17.40
CA ASN A 312 2.32 -13.14 17.50
C ASN A 312 2.59 -13.97 16.22
N ASP A 313 2.25 -13.48 15.02
CA ASP A 313 2.40 -14.27 13.78
C ASP A 313 2.89 -13.43 12.59
N LEU A 314 4.03 -12.74 12.75
CA LEU A 314 4.63 -11.84 11.75
C LEU A 314 5.57 -12.54 10.73
N ASP A 315 5.69 -13.88 10.75
CA ASP A 315 6.64 -14.61 9.89
C ASP A 315 6.04 -15.21 8.61
N LYS A 316 4.80 -14.84 8.24
CA LYS A 316 4.24 -15.16 6.92
C LYS A 316 3.89 -13.87 6.20
N ILE A 317 4.82 -13.39 5.36
CA ILE A 317 4.55 -12.36 4.36
C ILE A 317 3.44 -12.90 3.44
N LYS A 318 2.18 -12.61 3.78
CA LYS A 318 1.03 -12.89 2.91
C LYS A 318 1.07 -11.82 1.83
N LEU A 319 1.56 -12.21 0.64
CA LEU A 319 1.25 -11.48 -0.60
C LEU A 319 -0.26 -11.21 -0.62
N PRO A 320 -0.72 -10.03 -1.07
CA PRO A 320 -2.12 -9.82 -1.38
C PRO A 320 -2.57 -10.99 -2.26
N ILE A 321 -3.42 -11.86 -1.69
CA ILE A 321 -3.79 -13.15 -2.31
C ILE A 321 -4.31 -12.91 -3.73
N GLU A 322 -4.98 -11.77 -3.90
CA GLU A 322 -5.58 -11.34 -5.16
C GLU A 322 -4.55 -10.97 -6.23
N GLU A 323 -3.47 -10.25 -5.90
CA GLU A 323 -2.43 -9.83 -6.83
C GLU A 323 -1.65 -11.03 -7.36
N SER A 324 -1.22 -11.91 -6.46
CA SER A 324 -0.49 -13.14 -6.80
C SER A 324 -1.32 -14.09 -7.68
N ALA A 325 -2.65 -13.98 -7.64
CA ALA A 325 -3.58 -14.77 -8.43
C ALA A 325 -3.90 -14.17 -9.82
N ILE A 326 -3.54 -12.92 -10.11
CA ILE A 326 -3.90 -12.27 -11.40
C ILE A 326 -3.26 -13.01 -12.58
N ILE A 327 -1.94 -13.22 -12.53
CA ILE A 327 -1.20 -13.92 -13.59
C ILE A 327 -1.68 -15.37 -13.68
N GLY A 328 -1.77 -16.08 -12.55
CA GLY A 328 -2.23 -17.47 -12.51
C GLY A 328 -3.63 -17.67 -13.12
N ARG A 329 -4.59 -16.80 -12.78
CA ARG A 329 -5.94 -16.82 -13.38
C ARG A 329 -5.91 -16.55 -14.88
N SER A 330 -5.15 -15.56 -15.33
CA SER A 330 -5.04 -15.26 -16.76
C SER A 330 -4.43 -16.42 -17.55
N LEU A 331 -3.41 -17.08 -17.00
CA LEU A 331 -2.77 -18.23 -17.61
C LEU A 331 -3.70 -19.44 -17.66
N LYS A 332 -4.44 -19.71 -16.58
CA LYS A 332 -5.49 -20.75 -16.55
C LYS A 332 -6.57 -20.50 -17.61
N ASN A 333 -7.04 -19.26 -17.73
CA ASN A 333 -8.02 -18.88 -18.76
C ASN A 333 -7.44 -19.05 -20.17
N THR A 334 -6.15 -18.74 -20.35
CA THR A 334 -5.44 -18.95 -21.62
C THR A 334 -5.37 -20.43 -21.99
N ILE A 335 -5.10 -21.31 -21.02
CA ILE A 335 -5.12 -22.76 -21.22
C ILE A 335 -6.52 -23.23 -21.64
N GLY A 336 -7.57 -22.71 -20.98
CA GLY A 336 -8.96 -23.00 -21.37
C GLY A 336 -9.24 -22.66 -22.83
N LEU A 337 -8.87 -21.45 -23.25
CA LEU A 337 -9.04 -21.00 -24.64
C LEU A 337 -8.22 -21.83 -25.64
N ILE A 338 -6.98 -22.19 -25.30
CA ILE A 338 -6.14 -23.04 -26.14
C ILE A 338 -6.76 -24.43 -26.26
N SER A 339 -7.21 -25.02 -25.14
CA SER A 339 -7.85 -26.34 -25.10
C SER A 339 -9.12 -26.37 -25.96
N GLU A 340 -9.98 -25.35 -25.82
CA GLU A 340 -11.18 -25.18 -26.63
C GLU A 340 -10.84 -25.05 -28.12
N ASP A 341 -9.85 -24.22 -28.47
CA ASP A 341 -9.45 -23.99 -29.86
C ASP A 341 -8.75 -25.21 -30.49
N ILE A 342 -8.01 -26.01 -29.72
CA ILE A 342 -7.43 -27.30 -30.17
C ILE A 342 -8.53 -28.29 -30.57
N GLY A 343 -9.67 -28.27 -29.87
CA GLY A 343 -10.83 -29.11 -30.19
C GLY A 343 -11.57 -28.69 -31.46
N ARG A 344 -11.24 -27.55 -32.07
CA ARG A 344 -11.95 -27.02 -33.24
C ARG A 344 -11.30 -27.46 -34.55
N ALA A 345 -12.10 -28.14 -35.38
CA ALA A 345 -11.71 -28.54 -36.73
C ALA A 345 -11.32 -27.36 -37.64
N ASP A 346 -11.81 -26.14 -37.38
CA ASP A 346 -11.58 -24.94 -38.19
C ASP A 346 -10.46 -24.01 -37.69
N ILE A 347 -9.69 -24.43 -36.69
CA ILE A 347 -8.74 -23.56 -35.97
C ILE A 347 -7.76 -22.82 -36.90
N ILE A 348 -7.25 -23.49 -37.94
CA ILE A 348 -6.31 -22.89 -38.90
C ILE A 348 -6.92 -21.66 -39.60
N GLY A 349 -8.20 -21.74 -39.96
CA GLY A 349 -8.91 -20.64 -40.59
C GLY A 349 -9.17 -19.47 -39.63
N LEU A 350 -9.42 -19.77 -38.36
CA LEU A 350 -9.62 -18.76 -37.31
C LEU A 350 -8.33 -18.02 -36.99
N MET A 351 -7.20 -18.74 -36.88
CA MET A 351 -5.91 -18.13 -36.58
C MET A 351 -5.47 -17.14 -37.65
N ARG A 352 -5.62 -17.46 -38.94
CA ARG A 352 -5.25 -16.55 -40.04
C ARG A 352 -5.99 -15.21 -39.97
N ARG A 353 -7.28 -15.22 -39.66
CA ARG A 353 -8.08 -13.97 -39.57
C ARG A 353 -7.70 -13.15 -38.36
N ARG A 354 -7.46 -13.82 -37.23
CA ARG A 354 -7.19 -13.15 -35.95
C ARG A 354 -5.75 -12.61 -35.83
N LYS A 355 -4.78 -13.25 -36.49
CA LYS A 355 -3.36 -12.84 -36.49
C LYS A 355 -3.18 -11.38 -36.90
N GLN A 356 -4.00 -10.86 -37.81
CA GLN A 356 -3.90 -9.47 -38.29
C GLN A 356 -4.41 -8.44 -37.27
N MET A 357 -5.36 -8.80 -36.39
CA MET A 357 -5.94 -7.85 -35.42
C MET A 357 -5.06 -7.65 -34.18
N GLN A 358 -4.31 -8.67 -33.74
CA GLN A 358 -3.61 -8.60 -32.46
C GLN A 358 -2.28 -7.84 -32.50
N ILE A 359 -1.57 -7.84 -33.62
CA ILE A 359 -0.21 -7.27 -33.73
C ILE A 359 -0.17 -5.81 -33.26
N ASN A 360 -1.08 -4.97 -33.77
CA ASN A 360 -1.09 -3.53 -33.46
C ASN A 360 -1.46 -3.23 -32.01
N SER A 361 -2.36 -4.02 -31.41
CA SER A 361 -2.79 -3.82 -30.02
C SER A 361 -1.72 -4.27 -29.01
N GLY A 362 -0.99 -5.34 -29.34
CA GLY A 362 -0.01 -5.95 -28.46
C GLY A 362 1.22 -5.09 -28.25
N GLU A 363 1.71 -4.42 -29.30
CA GLU A 363 2.88 -3.54 -29.20
C GLU A 363 2.59 -2.27 -28.38
N LYS A 364 1.41 -1.67 -28.57
CA LYS A 364 1.00 -0.50 -27.75
C LYS A 364 0.94 -0.87 -26.27
N LEU A 365 0.39 -2.04 -25.93
CA LEU A 365 0.32 -2.49 -24.55
C LEU A 365 1.71 -2.83 -23.99
N HIS A 366 2.59 -3.42 -24.79
CA HIS A 366 3.98 -3.69 -24.40
C HIS A 366 4.73 -2.39 -24.07
N LYS A 367 4.63 -1.36 -24.92
CA LYS A 367 5.22 -0.03 -24.65
C LYS A 367 4.68 0.57 -23.36
N LYS A 368 3.35 0.53 -23.17
CA LYS A 368 2.72 1.00 -21.93
C LYS A 368 3.26 0.27 -20.70
N ILE A 369 3.44 -1.05 -20.76
CA ILE A 369 3.98 -1.83 -19.65
C ILE A 369 5.42 -1.43 -19.34
N ALA A 370 6.25 -1.24 -20.38
CA ALA A 370 7.64 -0.83 -20.22
C ALA A 370 7.78 0.58 -19.58
N GLU A 371 6.81 1.47 -19.81
CA GLU A 371 6.78 2.81 -19.20
C GLU A 371 6.27 2.81 -17.74
N ILE A 372 5.63 1.74 -17.25
CA ILE A 372 5.02 1.72 -15.92
C ILE A 372 6.07 1.89 -14.79
N PRO A 373 7.20 1.16 -14.76
CA PRO A 373 8.16 1.28 -13.67
C PRO A 373 8.67 2.71 -13.47
N ASP A 374 9.02 3.40 -14.55
CA ASP A 374 9.51 4.78 -14.50
C ASP A 374 8.42 5.76 -14.08
N ASN A 375 7.21 5.61 -14.62
CA ASN A 375 6.06 6.44 -14.22
C ASN A 375 5.68 6.22 -12.76
N TRP A 376 5.69 4.96 -12.31
CA TRP A 376 5.46 4.59 -10.92
C TRP A 376 6.53 5.22 -10.01
N TYR A 377 7.81 5.05 -10.34
CA TYR A 377 8.92 5.64 -9.58
C TYR A 377 8.80 7.16 -9.47
N ARG A 378 8.55 7.84 -10.59
CA ARG A 378 8.37 9.30 -10.61
C ARG A 378 7.20 9.73 -9.74
N ASN A 379 6.06 9.05 -9.84
CA ASN A 379 4.91 9.40 -9.04
C ASN A 379 5.16 9.14 -7.55
N GLN A 380 5.68 7.97 -7.17
CA GLN A 380 6.02 7.69 -5.77
C GLN A 380 7.03 8.69 -5.21
N THR A 381 8.02 9.09 -6.01
CA THR A 381 8.97 10.15 -5.64
C THR A 381 8.26 11.46 -5.34
N LEU A 382 7.29 11.87 -6.16
CA LEU A 382 6.51 13.10 -5.93
C LEU A 382 5.68 13.01 -4.64
N PHE A 383 5.03 11.88 -4.39
CA PHE A 383 4.25 11.67 -3.17
C PHE A 383 5.14 11.64 -1.91
N LEU A 384 6.28 10.95 -1.96
CA LEU A 384 7.27 10.97 -0.87
C LEU A 384 7.84 12.37 -0.65
N SER A 385 8.11 13.11 -1.72
CA SER A 385 8.59 14.50 -1.62
C SER A 385 7.56 15.41 -0.95
N ALA A 386 6.27 15.22 -1.26
CA ALA A 386 5.19 15.93 -0.57
C ALA A 386 5.15 15.58 0.93
N ALA A 387 5.18 14.29 1.26
CA ALA A 387 5.23 13.83 2.66
C ALA A 387 6.47 14.37 3.42
N LEU A 388 7.63 14.41 2.76
CA LEU A 388 8.86 14.99 3.31
C LEU A 388 8.73 16.50 3.53
N MET A 389 8.12 17.23 2.60
CA MET A 389 7.84 18.66 2.78
C MET A 389 6.93 18.90 3.97
N ASP A 390 5.90 18.06 4.17
CA ASP A 390 5.02 18.15 5.34
C ASP A 390 5.80 17.91 6.64
N LEU A 391 6.65 16.89 6.69
CA LEU A 391 7.51 16.62 7.85
C LEU A 391 8.49 17.76 8.13
N LEU A 392 9.08 18.36 7.09
CA LEU A 392 9.96 19.52 7.20
C LEU A 392 9.21 20.75 7.73
N LEU A 393 8.01 21.01 7.22
CA LEU A 393 7.16 22.10 7.70
C LEU A 393 6.77 21.89 9.17
N GLN A 394 6.40 20.66 9.55
CA GLN A 394 6.11 20.32 10.95
C GLN A 394 7.34 20.49 11.86
N SER A 395 8.52 20.12 11.39
CA SER A 395 9.78 20.34 12.11
C SER A 395 10.09 21.82 12.28
N ALA A 396 9.95 22.62 11.22
CA ALA A 396 10.13 24.07 11.26
C ALA A 396 9.13 24.75 12.22
N GLN A 397 7.85 24.35 12.17
CA GLN A 397 6.83 24.81 13.13
C GLN A 397 7.22 24.48 14.56
N ASN A 398 7.74 23.26 14.80
CA ASN A 398 8.19 22.85 16.13
C ASN A 398 9.38 23.71 16.62
N GLN A 399 10.37 23.94 15.76
CA GLN A 399 11.54 24.77 16.08
C GLN A 399 11.16 26.22 16.37
N LEU A 400 10.29 26.82 15.55
CA LEU A 400 9.77 28.16 15.80
C LEU A 400 9.01 28.24 17.12
N GLY A 401 8.20 27.22 17.43
CA GLY A 401 7.52 27.11 18.71
C GLY A 401 8.49 27.13 19.90
N ILE A 402 9.59 26.35 19.82
CA ILE A 402 10.65 26.32 20.85
C ILE A 402 11.32 27.69 20.98
N ILE A 403 11.63 28.37 19.87
CA ILE A 403 12.26 29.69 19.86
C ILE A 403 11.33 30.72 20.52
N VAL A 404 10.07 30.77 20.11
CA VAL A 404 9.06 31.68 20.69
C VAL A 404 8.93 31.43 22.19
N GLN A 405 8.87 30.18 22.62
CA GLN A 405 8.82 29.84 24.06
C GLN A 405 10.06 30.33 24.81
N LYS A 406 11.26 30.18 24.22
CA LYS A 406 12.53 30.67 24.82
C LYS A 406 12.58 32.19 24.91
N VAL A 407 12.06 32.90 23.92
CA VAL A 407 11.95 34.37 23.95
C VAL A 407 10.96 34.80 25.03
N MET A 408 9.79 34.16 25.09
CA MET A 408 8.77 34.45 26.10
C MET A 408 9.25 34.17 27.53
N SER A 409 10.01 33.09 27.75
CA SER A 409 10.62 32.82 29.06
C SER A 409 11.62 33.91 29.43
N LYS A 410 12.51 34.29 28.50
CA LYS A 410 13.48 35.36 28.75
C LYS A 410 12.82 36.71 29.02
N LEU A 411 11.75 37.05 28.30
CA LEU A 411 10.96 38.26 28.55
C LEU A 411 10.32 38.23 29.94
N ARG A 412 9.74 37.09 30.33
CA ARG A 412 9.19 36.92 31.67
C ARG A 412 10.24 37.05 32.76
N ASP A 413 11.41 36.43 32.58
CA ASP A 413 12.52 36.52 33.53
C ASP A 413 13.00 37.97 33.66
N THR A 414 13.13 38.68 32.53
CA THR A 414 13.49 40.11 32.51
C THR A 414 12.43 40.98 33.19
N PHE A 415 11.15 40.70 32.97
CA PHE A 415 10.05 41.42 33.63
C PHE A 415 10.04 41.16 35.13
N ASN A 416 10.18 39.90 35.56
CA ASN A 416 10.24 39.55 36.97
C ASN A 416 11.43 40.24 37.65
N GLN A 417 12.61 40.18 37.04
CA GLN A 417 13.82 40.78 37.59
C GLN A 417 13.75 42.32 37.64
N ASN A 418 13.26 42.97 36.57
CA ASN A 418 13.30 44.43 36.49
C ASN A 418 12.06 45.12 37.05
N VAL A 419 10.90 44.48 37.00
CA VAL A 419 9.63 45.10 37.43
C VAL A 419 9.24 44.59 38.80
N LEU A 420 9.16 43.27 38.99
CA LEU A 420 8.69 42.73 40.27
C LEU A 420 9.70 42.98 41.40
N GLU A 421 11.01 42.76 41.18
CA GLU A 421 12.00 43.03 42.24
C GLU A 421 12.06 44.52 42.60
N ASN A 422 11.88 45.42 41.63
CA ASN A 422 11.84 46.87 41.90
C ASN A 422 10.56 47.26 42.67
N LEU A 423 9.39 46.73 42.28
CA LEU A 423 8.15 46.95 43.02
C LEU A 423 8.20 46.39 44.43
N GLU A 424 8.80 45.22 44.64
CA GLU A 424 8.99 44.62 45.95
C GLU A 424 9.94 45.45 46.81
N ARG A 425 11.05 45.93 46.22
CA ARG A 425 11.98 46.85 46.88
C ARG A 425 11.27 48.14 47.32
N ASP A 426 10.47 48.74 46.45
CA ASP A 426 9.76 49.99 46.76
C ASP A 426 8.63 49.76 47.77
N HIS A 427 7.93 48.62 47.71
CA HIS A 427 6.96 48.22 48.73
C HIS A 427 7.60 48.07 50.10
N ASN A 428 8.77 47.41 50.18
CA ASN A 428 9.50 47.25 51.43
C ASN A 428 9.95 48.61 52.00
N LYS A 429 10.45 49.52 51.15
CA LYS A 429 10.77 50.90 51.57
C LYS A 429 9.55 51.65 52.12
N LEU A 430 8.41 51.55 51.44
CA LEU A 430 7.16 52.18 51.89
C LEU A 430 6.66 51.60 53.21
N LYS A 431 6.87 50.29 53.43
CA LYS A 431 6.53 49.62 54.68
C LYS A 431 7.43 50.08 55.84
N GLU A 432 8.75 50.09 55.63
CA GLU A 432 9.71 50.63 56.61
C GLU A 432 9.41 52.09 56.94
N PHE A 433 9.02 52.86 55.93
CA PHE A 433 8.63 54.25 56.08
C PHE A 433 7.35 54.42 56.92
N ALA A 434 6.31 53.63 56.63
CA ALA A 434 5.07 53.63 57.40
C ALA A 434 5.29 53.20 58.87
N GLU A 435 6.17 52.21 59.10
CA GLU A 435 6.56 51.79 60.45
C GLU A 435 7.26 52.94 61.19
N LYS A 436 8.16 53.69 60.55
CA LYS A 436 8.80 54.88 61.16
C LYS A 436 7.80 55.97 61.55
N ILE A 437 6.88 56.34 60.65
CA ILE A 437 5.82 57.33 60.93
C ILE A 437 4.94 56.88 62.11
N SER A 438 4.65 55.59 62.22
CA SER A 438 3.80 55.07 63.30
C SER A 438 4.43 55.23 64.68
N VAL A 439 5.77 55.25 64.76
CA VAL A 439 6.53 55.42 66.00
C VAL A 439 6.73 56.89 66.33
N ASP A 440 7.04 57.72 65.33
CA ASP A 440 7.17 59.17 65.47
C ASP A 440 6.58 59.89 64.24
N PRO A 441 5.36 60.44 64.36
CA PRO A 441 4.68 61.12 63.25
C PRO A 441 5.41 62.36 62.72
N PHE A 442 6.37 62.91 63.48
CA PHE A 442 7.12 64.11 63.12
C PHE A 442 8.58 63.84 62.70
N ALA A 443 9.01 62.57 62.71
CA ALA A 443 10.40 62.18 62.39
C ALA A 443 10.86 62.54 60.95
N GLU A 444 9.94 62.89 60.05
CA GLU A 444 10.28 63.37 58.70
C GLU A 444 10.40 64.90 58.56
N PHE A 445 9.94 65.67 59.55
CA PHE A 445 9.88 67.14 59.48
C PHE A 445 11.02 67.84 60.25
N ILE A 446 11.99 67.08 60.76
CA ILE A 446 13.26 67.56 61.35
C ILE A 446 14.39 67.11 60.42
#